data_AF-A0A645GEA0-F1
#
_entry.id   AF-A0A645GEA0-F1
#
_cell.length_a   1.000
_cell.length_b   1.000
_cell.length_c   1.000
_cell.angle_alpha   90.00
_cell.angle_beta   90.00
_cell.angle_gamma   90.00
#
_symmetry.space_group_name_H-M   'P 1'
#
loop_
_entity.id
_entity.type
_entity.pdbx_description
1 polymer ?
#
loop_
_entity_poly.entity_id
_entity_poly.type
_entity_poly.pdbx_seq_one_letter_code
_entity_poly.pdbx_strand_id
1 'polypeptide(L)' 'MYWYRYKKECGWKYGNVKDSKKKIDCDLVSWNSLTQDKKDKLYKMVEIWPEILAKSNFKIEPVRVS' A
#
# COMPACT_ATOMS: atom_id res chain seq x y z
N MET A 1 -5.59 -5.30 1.23
CA MET A 1 -6.17 -5.74 2.53
C MET A 1 -5.15 -6.47 3.42
N TYR A 2 -4.24 -7.27 2.86
CA TYR A 2 -3.21 -8.02 3.60
C TYR A 2 -2.35 -7.16 4.54
N TRP A 3 -1.81 -6.03 4.09
CA TRP A 3 -0.98 -5.15 4.93
C TRP A 3 -1.69 -4.67 6.19
N TYR A 4 -2.95 -4.22 6.06
CA TYR A 4 -3.74 -3.73 7.19
C TYR A 4 -4.00 -4.82 8.23
N ARG A 5 -4.40 -6.02 7.77
CA ARG A 5 -4.66 -7.17 8.65
C ARG A 5 -3.39 -7.60 9.37
N TYR A 6 -2.30 -7.76 8.63
CA TYR A 6 -0.99 -8.09 9.20
C TYR A 6 -0.54 -7.10 10.27
N LYS A 7 -0.68 -5.79 10.00
CA LYS A 7 -0.38 -4.73 10.97
C LYS A 7 -1.22 -4.90 12.24
N LYS A 8 -2.52 -5.10 12.11
CA LYS A 8 -3.43 -5.33 13.25
C LYS A 8 -3.02 -6.56 14.06
N GLU A 9 -2.73 -7.69 13.41
CA GLU A 9 -2.28 -8.93 14.06
C GLU A 9 -0.94 -8.75 14.78
N CYS A 10 -0.04 -7.92 14.24
CA CYS A 10 1.22 -7.55 14.87
C CYS A 10 1.07 -6.55 16.04
N GLY A 11 -0.17 -6.20 16.43
CA GLY A 11 -0.48 -5.29 17.52
C GLY A 11 -0.40 -3.81 17.16
N TRP A 12 -0.39 -3.45 15.87
CA TRP A 12 -0.43 -2.04 15.48
C TRP A 12 -1.81 -1.43 15.70
N LYS A 13 -1.81 -0.17 16.14
CA LYS A 13 -3.02 0.59 16.43
C LYS A 13 -3.03 1.88 15.61
N TYR A 14 -4.24 2.35 15.34
CA TYR A 14 -4.44 3.70 14.80
C TYR A 14 -4.14 4.73 15.90
N GLY A 15 -3.59 5.88 15.49
CA GLY A 15 -3.46 7.06 16.33
C GLY A 15 -2.97 8.26 15.51
N ASN A 16 -3.24 9.47 15.99
CA ASN A 16 -3.02 10.69 15.21
C ASN A 16 -1.56 10.95 14.83
N VAL A 17 -0.62 10.49 15.66
CA VAL A 17 0.82 10.66 15.46
C VAL A 17 1.46 9.29 15.35
N LYS A 18 2.22 9.08 14.27
CA LYS A 18 2.94 7.83 14.02
C LYS A 18 4.04 7.65 15.08
N ASP A 19 4.05 6.49 15.74
CA ASP A 19 5.05 6.10 16.72
C ASP A 19 5.37 4.62 16.54
N SER A 20 6.49 4.31 15.91
CA SER A 20 6.90 2.93 15.63
C SER A 20 7.23 2.14 16.89
N LYS A 21 7.72 2.80 17.96
CA LYS A 21 8.05 2.12 19.23
C LYS A 21 6.78 1.64 19.93
N LYS A 22 5.72 2.46 19.87
CA LYS A 22 4.40 2.13 20.42
C LYS A 22 3.48 1.41 19.43
N LYS A 23 3.97 1.09 18.22
CA LYS A 23 3.21 0.49 17.12
C LYS A 23 1.95 1.30 16.77
N ILE A 24 2.05 2.62 16.74
CA ILE A 24 0.99 3.53 16.33
C ILE A 24 1.25 3.98 14.89
N ASP A 25 0.24 3.87 14.03
CA ASP A 25 0.30 4.34 12.65
C ASP A 25 -0.97 5.13 12.30
N CYS A 26 -0.81 6.40 11.93
CA CYS A 26 -1.92 7.27 11.55
C CYS A 26 -2.57 6.86 10.23
N ASP A 27 -1.82 6.13 9.38
CA ASP A 27 -2.31 5.62 8.11
C ASP A 27 -2.94 4.22 8.25
N LEU A 28 -3.07 3.66 9.47
CA LEU A 28 -3.74 2.38 9.71
C LEU A 28 -5.27 2.52 9.67
N VAL A 29 -5.78 2.95 8.53
CA VAL A 29 -7.20 3.19 8.25
C VAL A 29 -7.61 2.47 6.96
N SER A 30 -8.90 2.51 6.64
CA SER A 30 -9.38 1.95 5.37
C SER A 30 -8.84 2.73 4.18
N TRP A 31 -8.76 2.11 3.00
CA TRP A 31 -8.33 2.79 1.76
C TRP A 31 -9.13 4.07 1.50
N ASN A 32 -10.44 4.03 1.71
CA ASN A 32 -11.32 5.17 1.48
C ASN A 32 -11.02 6.34 2.45
N SER A 33 -10.49 6.04 3.63
CA SER A 33 -10.14 7.00 4.67
C SER A 33 -8.72 7.57 4.56
N LEU A 34 -7.87 7.02 3.68
CA LEU A 34 -6.55 7.58 3.43
C LEU A 34 -6.65 8.94 2.73
N THR A 35 -5.74 9.84 3.07
CA THR A 35 -5.61 11.12 2.37
C THR A 35 -5.21 10.91 0.91
N GLN A 36 -5.58 11.85 0.05
CA GLN A 36 -5.26 11.75 -1.38
C GLN A 36 -3.74 11.72 -1.61
N ASP A 37 -2.97 12.52 -0.89
CA ASP A 37 -1.48 12.50 -0.96
C ASP A 37 -0.88 11.11 -0.74
N LYS A 38 -1.44 10.33 0.21
CA LYS A 38 -0.98 8.95 0.46
C LYS A 38 -1.32 8.02 -0.69
N LYS A 39 -2.52 8.17 -1.28
CA LYS A 39 -2.95 7.40 -2.45
C LYS A 39 -2.08 7.73 -3.66
N ASP A 40 -1.81 9.01 -3.89
CA ASP A 40 -1.00 9.49 -5.02
C ASP A 40 0.44 8.97 -4.95
N LYS A 41 1.03 8.92 -3.75
CA LYS A 41 2.35 8.30 -3.55
C LYS A 41 2.35 6.81 -3.92
N LEU A 42 1.27 6.08 -3.59
CA LEU A 42 1.14 4.69 -3.96
C LEU A 42 0.93 4.52 -5.47
N TYR A 43 0.10 5.37 -6.10
CA TYR A 43 -0.13 5.34 -7.54
C TYR A 43 1.18 5.58 -8.31
N LYS A 44 1.94 6.63 -7.96
CA LYS A 44 3.24 6.90 -8.59
C LYS A 44 4.20 5.72 -8.50
N MET A 45 4.20 4.98 -7.38
CA MET A 45 5.02 3.79 -7.24
C MET A 45 4.59 2.68 -8.21
N VAL A 46 3.29 2.43 -8.35
CA VAL A 46 2.75 1.38 -9.22
C VAL A 46 2.84 1.76 -10.70
N GLU A 47 2.68 3.04 -11.04
CA GLU A 47 2.79 3.57 -12.40
C GLU A 47 4.16 3.31 -13.05
N ILE A 48 5.23 3.19 -12.23
CA ILE A 48 6.59 2.94 -12.72
C ILE A 48 6.84 1.43 -12.98
N TRP A 49 6.04 0.54 -12.40
CA TRP A 49 6.25 -0.91 -12.52
C TRP A 49 6.26 -1.43 -13.96
N PRO A 50 5.36 -1.02 -14.87
CA PRO A 50 5.40 -1.47 -16.26
C PRO A 50 6.75 -1.20 -16.93
N GLU A 51 7.35 -0.04 -16.68
CA GLU A 51 8.65 0.33 -17.25
C GLU A 51 9.79 -0.53 -16.67
N ILE A 52 9.81 -0.72 -15.35
CA ILE A 52 10.83 -1.55 -14.67
C ILE A 52 10.76 -3.00 -15.15
N LEU A 53 9.55 -3.54 -15.29
CA LEU A 53 9.33 -4.90 -15.74
C LEU A 53 9.75 -5.07 -17.20
N ALA A 54 9.39 -4.12 -18.07
CA ALA A 54 9.82 -4.14 -19.47
C ALA A 54 11.35 -4.12 -19.62
N LYS A 55 12.04 -3.27 -18.84
CA LYS A 55 13.51 -3.21 -18.79
C LYS A 55 14.15 -4.52 -18.33
N SER A 56 13.38 -5.35 -17.62
CA SER A 56 13.81 -6.65 -17.10
C SER A 56 13.30 -7.82 -17.97
N ASN A 57 12.83 -7.55 -19.20
CA ASN A 57 12.24 -8.51 -20.13
C ASN A 57 10.97 -9.23 -19.62
N PHE A 58 10.23 -8.60 -18.70
CA PHE A 58 8.92 -9.05 -18.26
C PHE A 58 7.79 -8.28 -18.95
N LYS A 59 6.63 -8.92 -19.08
CA LYS A 59 5.41 -8.34 -19.66
C LYS A 59 4.26 -8.49 -18.67
N ILE A 60 3.44 -7.45 -18.56
CA ILE A 60 2.17 -7.49 -17.82
C ILE A 60 1.06 -7.85 -18.81
N GLU A 61 0.26 -8.87 -18.49
CA GLU A 61 -0.88 -9.28 -19.29
C GLU A 61 -2.15 -9.28 -18.45
N PRO A 62 -3.31 -8.86 -19.00
CA PRO A 62 -4.57 -8.95 -18.30
C PRO A 62 -4.95 -10.43 -18.15
N VAL A 63 -5.19 -10.85 -16.91
CA VAL A 63 -5.77 -12.17 -16.65
C VAL A 63 -7.24 -12.12 -17.07
N ARG A 64 -7.60 -12.88 -18.11
CA ARG A 64 -9.00 -13.11 -18.46
C ARG A 64 -9.50 -14.28 -17.62
N VAL A 65 -10.46 -14.02 -16.74
CA VAL A 65 -11.20 -15.08 -16.05
C VAL A 65 -12.45 -15.34 -16.90
N SER A 66 -12.50 -16.50 -17.56
CA SER A 66 -13.66 -17.01 -18.31
C SER A 66 -14.64 -17.71 -17.38
#